data_AF-F3KIR1-F1
#
_entry.id   AF-F3KIR1-F1
#
_cell.length_a   1.000
_cell.length_b   1.000
_cell.length_c   1.000
_cell.angle_alpha   90.00
_cell.angle_beta   90.00
_cell.angle_gamma   90.00
#
_symmetry.space_group_name_H-M   'P 1'
#
loop_
_entity.id
_entity.type
_entity.pdbx_description
1 polymer ?
#
loop_
_entity_poly.entity_id
_entity_poly.type
_entity_poly.pdbx_seq_one_letter_code
_entity_poly.pdbx_strand_id
1 'polypeptide(L)' 'MTQEEHLMDNLLNVDLEIIDCVRTLHQNNWDSGNLKQQIADLLKIRDDLVDKLMSFKEHDANCDCSHEHN' A
#
# COMPACT_ATOMS: atom_id res chain seq x y z
N MET A 1 7.90 14.23 -10.01
CA MET A 1 7.52 13.25 -8.98
C MET A 1 6.67 13.99 -7.96
N THR A 2 5.34 13.82 -8.05
CA THR A 2 4.38 14.45 -7.13
C THR A 2 4.38 13.71 -5.79
N GLN A 3 3.80 14.33 -4.75
CA GLN A 3 3.64 13.66 -3.46
C GLN A 3 2.76 12.40 -3.58
N GLU A 4 1.77 12.41 -4.49
CA GLU A 4 0.91 11.26 -4.78
C GLU A 4 1.71 10.12 -5.45
N GLU A 5 2.54 10.41 -6.46
CA GLU A 5 3.41 9.43 -7.11
C GLU A 5 4.37 8.78 -6.10
N HIS A 6 4.97 9.58 -5.22
CA HIS A 6 5.81 9.04 -4.13
C HIS A 6 5.03 8.14 -3.16
N LEU A 7 3.77 8.46 -2.88
CA LEU A 7 2.94 7.66 -1.99
C LEU A 7 2.53 6.33 -2.64
N MET A 8 2.23 6.35 -3.94
CA MET A 8 1.98 5.14 -4.75
C MET A 8 3.22 4.24 -4.83
N ASP A 9 4.40 4.81 -5.05
CA ASP A 9 5.66 4.06 -5.06
C ASP A 9 5.93 3.41 -3.69
N ASN A 10 5.71 4.14 -2.60
CA ASN A 10 5.85 3.60 -1.25
C ASN A 10 4.85 2.48 -0.96
N LEU A 11 3.60 2.63 -1.40
CA LEU A 11 2.57 1.60 -1.25
C LEU A 11 2.97 0.32 -2.00
N LEU A 12 3.43 0.45 -3.25
CA LEU A 12 3.90 -0.68 -4.05
C LEU A 12 5.09 -1.39 -3.38
N ASN A 13 6.04 -0.63 -2.83
CA ASN A 13 7.18 -1.19 -2.11
C ASN A 13 6.75 -2.02 -0.90
N VAL A 14 5.82 -1.50 -0.09
CA VAL A 14 5.29 -2.23 1.08
C VAL A 14 4.53 -3.48 0.64
N ASP A 15 3.71 -3.40 -0.40
CA ASP A 15 2.99 -4.57 -0.94
C ASP A 15 3.97 -5.66 -1.42
N LEU A 16 5.06 -5.29 -2.10
CA LEU A 16 6.09 -6.23 -2.53
C LEU A 16 6.83 -6.87 -1.34
N GLU A 17 7.11 -6.11 -0.28
CA GLU A 17 7.73 -6.62 0.94
C GLU A 17 6.81 -7.60 1.69
N ILE A 18 5.50 -7.30 1.76
CA ILE A 18 4.50 -8.23 2.32
C ILE A 18 4.50 -9.54 1.53
N ILE A 19 4.47 -9.46 0.19
CA ILE A 19 4.49 -10.65 -0.68
C ILE A 19 5.74 -11.49 -0.40
N ASP A 20 6.90 -10.87 -0.25
CA ASP A 20 8.14 -11.59 0.05
C ASP A 20 8.09 -12.27 1.42
N CYS A 21 7.67 -11.54 2.46
CA CYS A 21 7.51 -12.10 3.81
C CYS A 21 6.52 -13.28 3.85
N VAL A 22 5.39 -13.17 3.14
CA VAL A 22 4.41 -14.27 3.02
C VAL A 22 5.00 -15.47 2.28
N ARG A 23 5.77 -15.24 1.21
CA ARG A 23 6.47 -16.32 0.49
C ARG A 23 7.49 -17.02 1.38
N THR A 24 8.28 -16.28 2.14
CA THR A 24 9.23 -16.84 3.11
C THR A 24 8.48 -17.61 4.20
N LEU A 25 7.37 -17.09 4.72
CA LEU A 25 6.56 -17.77 5.73
C LEU A 25 5.98 -19.08 5.20
N HIS A 26 5.51 -19.08 3.95
CA HIS A 26 5.02 -20.28 3.28
C HIS A 26 6.14 -21.32 3.10
N GLN A 27 7.34 -20.91 2.68
CA GLN A 27 8.51 -21.81 2.59
C GLN A 27 8.91 -22.39 3.94
N ASN A 28 8.69 -21.66 5.04
CA ASN A 28 8.87 -22.12 6.42
C ASN A 28 7.62 -22.81 6.99
N ASN A 29 6.72 -23.30 6.14
CA ASN A 29 5.53 -24.06 6.53
C ASN A 29 4.62 -23.34 7.54
N TRP A 30 4.55 -22.01 7.46
CA TRP A 30 3.77 -21.14 8.34
C TRP A 30 4.17 -21.19 9.82
N ASP A 31 5.37 -21.66 10.16
CA ASP A 31 5.77 -21.91 11.55
C ASP A 31 6.47 -20.72 12.23
N SER A 32 6.88 -19.71 11.45
CA SER A 32 7.57 -18.55 12.01
C SER A 32 6.60 -17.52 12.58
N GLY A 33 6.53 -17.43 13.91
CA GLY A 33 5.80 -16.37 14.61
C GLY A 33 6.35 -14.97 14.33
N ASN A 34 7.65 -14.84 14.10
CA ASN A 34 8.29 -13.57 13.76
C ASN A 34 7.81 -13.06 12.38
N LEU A 35 7.82 -13.92 11.35
CA LEU A 35 7.33 -13.54 10.02
C LEU A 35 5.84 -13.17 10.04
N LYS A 36 5.03 -13.85 10.85
CA LYS A 36 3.61 -13.48 11.06
C LYS A 36 3.47 -12.08 11.66
N GLN A 37 4.29 -11.76 12.66
CA GLN A 37 4.29 -10.43 13.28
C GLN A 37 4.75 -9.37 12.27
N GLN A 38 5.81 -9.63 11.52
CA GLN A 38 6.31 -8.73 10.49
C GLN A 38 5.26 -8.44 9.41
N ILE A 39 4.55 -9.47 8.93
CA ILE A 39 3.43 -9.30 7.97
C ILE A 39 2.33 -8.41 8.59
N ALA A 40 1.97 -8.63 9.86
CA ALA A 40 0.95 -7.81 10.53
C ALA A 40 1.39 -6.34 10.67
N ASP A 41 2.66 -6.08 10.95
CA ASP A 41 3.20 -4.73 11.05
C ASP A 41 3.27 -4.04 9.68
N LEU A 42 3.67 -4.76 8.63
CA LEU A 42 3.64 -4.25 7.25
C LEU A 42 2.22 -3.94 6.77
N LEU A 43 1.24 -4.78 7.13
CA LEU A 43 -0.17 -4.53 6.79
C LEU A 43 -0.68 -3.22 7.44
N LYS A 44 -0.28 -2.91 8.68
CA LYS A 44 -0.62 -1.61 9.29
C LYS A 44 -0.02 -0.43 8.53
N ILE A 45 1.25 -0.55 8.12
CA ILE A 45 1.92 0.51 7.34
C ILE A 45 1.19 0.70 6.00
N ARG A 46 0.82 -0.39 5.34
CA ARG A 46 0.03 -0.36 4.10
C ARG A 46 -1.30 0.36 4.31
N ASP A 47 -2.03 0.05 5.37
CA ASP A 47 -3.32 0.68 5.68
C ASP A 47 -3.14 2.19 5.91
N ASP A 48 -2.13 2.61 6.68
CA ASP A 48 -1.81 4.03 6.89
C ASP A 48 -1.46 4.77 5.57
N LEU A 49 -0.80 4.09 4.64
CA LEU A 49 -0.48 4.65 3.32
C LEU A 49 -1.73 4.77 2.44
N VAL A 50 -2.62 3.77 2.48
CA VAL A 50 -3.89 3.82 1.76
C VAL A 50 -4.77 4.95 2.30
N ASP A 51 -4.87 5.12 3.62
CA ASP A 51 -5.65 6.20 4.23
C ASP A 51 -5.13 7.59 3.80
N LYS A 52 -3.81 7.77 3.79
CA LYS A 52 -3.19 8.99 3.25
C LYS A 52 -3.53 9.19 1.78
N LEU A 53 -3.41 8.14 0.96
CA LEU A 53 -3.70 8.23 -0.48
C LEU A 53 -5.17 8.59 -0.74
N MET A 54 -6.09 8.02 0.04
CA MET A 54 -7.52 8.33 -0.04
C MET A 54 -7.80 9.77 0.38
N SER A 55 -7.10 10.31 1.39
CA SER A 55 -7.23 11.71 1.79
C SER A 55 -6.75 12.70 0.71
N PHE A 56 -5.73 12.33 -0.08
CA PHE A 56 -5.32 13.11 -1.25
C PHE A 56 -6.40 13.07 -2.34
N LYS A 57 -6.98 11.90 -2.61
CA LYS A 57 -8.07 11.75 -3.58
C LYS A 57 -9.33 12.53 -3.21
N GLU A 58 -9.67 12.64 -1.93
CA GLU A 58 -10.79 13.48 -1.48
C GLU A 58 -10.50 14.98 -1.68
N HIS A 59 -9.24 15.42 -1.58
CA HIS A 59 -8.85 16.79 -1.91
C HIS A 59 -8.94 17.08 -3.43
N ASP A 60 -8.63 16.08 -4.25
CA ASP A 60 -8.77 16.11 -5.71
C ASP A 60 -10.17 15.73 -6.22
N ALA A 61 -11.12 15.38 -5.35
CA ALA A 61 -12.52 15.16 -5.75
C ALA A 61 -13.25 16.47 -6.09
N ASN A 62 -12.59 17.62 -5.95
CA ASN A 62 -13.00 18.87 -6.61
C ASN A 62 -12.40 19.01 -8.03
N CYS A 63 -11.83 17.94 -8.59
CA CYS A 63 -11.55 17.84 -10.02
C CYS A 63 -12.88 17.70 -10.75
N ASP A 64 -13.39 18.87 -11.15
CA ASP A 64 -14.39 19.10 -12.18
C ASP A 64 -14.01 18.37 -13.47
N CYS A 65 -14.20 17.05 -13.51
CA CYS A 65 -14.17 16.28 -14.75
C CYS A 65 -15.47 16.53 -15.53
N SER A 66 -15.75 17.81 -15.82
CA SER A 66 -16.68 18.27 -16.87
C SER A 66 -15.99 18.31 -18.24
N HIS A 67 -15.07 17.37 -18.53
CA HIS A 67 -14.57 17.22 -19.89
C HIS A 67 -15.36 16.13 -20.61
N GLU A 68 -16.35 16.58 -21.38
CA GLU A 68 -16.87 15.84 -22.52
C GLU A 68 -15.70 15.35 -23.37
N HIS A 69 -15.50 14.03 -23.42
CA HIS A 69 -14.63 13.41 -24.41
C HIS A 69 -15.36 13.44 -25.77
N ASN A 70 -14.92 14.34 -26.65
CA ASN A 70 -15.23 14.32 -28.08
C ASN A 70 -14.16 13.54 -28.85
#